data_AF-A0A7W8F836-F1
#
_entry.id   AF-A0A7W8F836-F1
#
_cell.length_a   1.000
_cell.length_b   1.000
_cell.length_c   1.000
_cell.angle_alpha   90.00
_cell.angle_beta   90.00
_cell.angle_gamma   90.00
#
_symmetry.space_group_name_H-M   'P 1'
#
loop_
_entity.id
_entity.type
_entity.pdbx_description
1 polymer ?
#
loop_
_entity_poly.entity_id
_entity_poly.type
_entity_poly.pdbx_seq_one_letter_code
_entity_poly.pdbx_strand_id
1 'polypeptide(L)'
;MRTAAVLRAVLDFDMAHYIDHARSVGRDRLDPALRARMAEAYEDVTVALALDGHRLGRQERAVLRLAELVFQAEWKLALPEGESPQQVAARGGGPLDRRGKRYQPYGNVRLLNHVLGTRWHAPDGAVERACWQAVRAVASGWRAYEQRTVDGTETWARDALPEPGQLAERIERLDALVSLTAGRAPALRPAAATPPRHWRDYLLPHGRANILEHLTVLPQTTQHDEVTFLRVIHLVEATTWGVLARVMSAAEWLRARRWEYAAECLDRAAVLAAAQTQALLVMRRTMPVEHFHGFRAATGDASAVQAFPTQLLHIHLLGVHPEKVEALHEATENAYVLLHQNPDFEPLRDLLHRVPGEAAGRHVLDAAHRLDQELYAWRKIHYGVAVRYLPQQSTGSGGTSGAPYLRSFYQDRLFDADRTLLPQHRSATTAAPDAWVRARPALSPFN
;
A
#
# COMPACT_ATOMS: atom_id res chain seq x y z
N MET A 1 -26.33 -2.88 -25.59
CA MET A 1 -27.10 -3.71 -24.65
C MET A 1 -26.24 -4.28 -23.53
N ARG A 2 -25.07 -4.88 -23.82
CA ARG A 2 -24.17 -5.47 -22.80
C ARG A 2 -23.81 -4.51 -21.65
N THR A 3 -23.32 -3.30 -21.94
CA THR A 3 -22.93 -2.33 -20.90
C THR A 3 -24.07 -1.89 -19.98
N ALA A 4 -25.30 -1.78 -20.49
CA ALA A 4 -26.46 -1.46 -19.65
C ALA A 4 -26.82 -2.62 -18.69
N ALA A 5 -26.65 -3.87 -19.13
CA ALA A 5 -26.83 -5.04 -18.28
C ALA A 5 -25.76 -5.13 -17.19
N VAL A 6 -24.48 -4.89 -17.54
CA VAL A 6 -23.36 -4.85 -16.59
C VAL A 6 -23.59 -3.76 -15.53
N LEU A 7 -23.95 -2.54 -15.97
CA LEU A 7 -24.22 -1.45 -15.04
C LEU A 7 -25.38 -1.77 -14.09
N ARG A 8 -26.47 -2.37 -14.60
CA ARG A 8 -27.59 -2.81 -13.75
C ARG A 8 -27.14 -3.85 -12.73
N ALA A 9 -26.42 -4.89 -13.17
CA ALA A 9 -25.91 -5.94 -12.28
C ALA A 9 -25.01 -5.36 -11.17
N VAL A 10 -24.16 -4.38 -11.49
CA VAL A 10 -23.34 -3.68 -10.49
C VAL A 10 -24.23 -2.87 -9.54
N LEU A 11 -25.18 -2.08 -10.05
CA LEU A 11 -26.04 -1.25 -9.20
C LEU A 11 -26.94 -2.06 -8.26
N ASP A 12 -27.34 -3.26 -8.68
CA ASP A 12 -28.16 -4.18 -7.89
C ASP A 12 -27.33 -5.00 -6.88
N PHE A 13 -25.99 -4.95 -6.96
CA PHE A 13 -25.11 -5.65 -6.03
C PHE A 13 -25.15 -5.01 -4.63
N ASP A 14 -25.48 -5.81 -3.61
CA ASP A 14 -25.60 -5.39 -2.22
C ASP A 14 -24.23 -5.34 -1.54
N MET A 15 -23.65 -4.14 -1.45
CA MET A 15 -22.31 -3.96 -0.86
C MET A 15 -22.29 -4.22 0.64
N ALA A 16 -23.34 -3.85 1.37
CA ALA A 16 -23.41 -4.05 2.81
C ALA A 16 -23.40 -5.55 3.14
N HIS A 17 -24.24 -6.31 2.44
CA HIS A 17 -24.27 -7.76 2.60
C HIS A 17 -22.91 -8.42 2.30
N TYR A 18 -22.26 -8.04 1.20
CA TYR A 18 -20.93 -8.58 0.88
C TYR A 18 -19.90 -8.28 1.98
N ILE A 19 -19.85 -7.04 2.47
CA ILE A 19 -18.88 -6.61 3.50
C ILE A 19 -19.13 -7.34 4.81
N ASP A 20 -20.39 -7.39 5.26
CA ASP A 20 -20.75 -8.06 6.51
C ASP A 20 -20.45 -9.56 6.42
N HIS A 21 -20.77 -10.20 5.29
CA HIS A 21 -20.46 -11.60 5.06
C HIS A 21 -18.94 -11.83 5.08
N ALA A 22 -18.17 -11.07 4.30
CA ALA A 22 -16.71 -11.18 4.25
C ALA A 22 -16.03 -11.00 5.61
N ARG A 23 -16.52 -10.08 6.44
CA ARG A 23 -16.02 -9.86 7.80
C ARG A 23 -16.39 -10.99 8.75
N SER A 24 -17.62 -11.49 8.66
CA SER A 24 -18.13 -12.52 9.56
C SER A 24 -17.44 -13.87 9.39
N VAL A 25 -17.16 -14.28 8.13
CA VAL A 25 -16.59 -15.61 7.84
C VAL A 25 -15.12 -15.57 7.44
N GLY A 26 -14.57 -14.39 7.14
CA GLY A 26 -13.28 -14.25 6.47
C GLY A 26 -13.41 -14.39 4.95
N ARG A 27 -12.66 -13.59 4.19
CA ARG A 27 -12.73 -13.63 2.73
C ARG A 27 -12.37 -14.97 2.13
N ASP A 28 -11.56 -15.82 2.78
CA ASP A 28 -11.16 -17.13 2.26
C ASP A 28 -12.34 -18.13 2.21
N ARG A 29 -13.30 -17.99 3.15
CA ARG A 29 -14.51 -18.79 3.32
C ARG A 29 -15.78 -18.14 2.77
N LEU A 30 -15.66 -17.03 2.04
CA LEU A 30 -16.79 -16.47 1.29
C LEU A 30 -17.44 -17.55 0.41
N ASP A 31 -18.77 -17.49 0.29
CA ASP A 31 -19.54 -18.34 -0.62
C ASP A 31 -18.87 -18.40 -2.01
N PRO A 32 -18.46 -19.61 -2.47
CA PRO A 32 -17.84 -19.77 -3.79
C PRO A 32 -18.68 -19.20 -4.93
N ALA A 33 -20.02 -19.29 -4.84
CA ALA A 33 -20.90 -18.72 -5.86
C ALA A 33 -20.84 -17.19 -5.86
N LEU A 34 -20.82 -16.55 -4.68
CA LEU A 34 -20.62 -15.11 -4.58
C LEU A 34 -19.27 -14.68 -5.18
N ARG A 35 -18.18 -15.39 -4.86
CA ARG A 35 -16.85 -15.06 -5.39
C ARG A 35 -16.77 -15.25 -6.90
N ALA A 36 -17.35 -16.33 -7.44
CA ALA A 36 -17.43 -16.57 -8.87
C ALA A 36 -18.18 -15.44 -9.60
N ARG A 37 -19.36 -15.04 -9.10
CA ARG A 37 -20.11 -13.91 -9.66
C ARG A 37 -19.32 -12.60 -9.64
N MET A 38 -18.56 -12.33 -8.58
CA MET A 38 -17.71 -11.14 -8.52
C MET A 38 -16.55 -11.20 -9.51
N ALA A 39 -15.95 -12.38 -9.70
CA ALA A 39 -14.91 -12.60 -10.69
C ALA A 39 -15.41 -12.39 -12.13
N GLU A 40 -16.59 -12.92 -12.46
CA GLU A 40 -17.26 -12.68 -13.75
C GLU A 40 -17.61 -11.20 -13.92
N ALA A 41 -18.17 -10.57 -12.88
CA ALA A 41 -18.51 -9.15 -12.90
C ALA A 41 -17.28 -8.26 -13.12
N TYR A 42 -16.11 -8.61 -12.57
CA TYR A 42 -14.86 -7.88 -12.83
C TYR A 42 -14.51 -7.86 -14.32
N GLU A 43 -14.59 -9.00 -15.00
CA GLU A 43 -14.28 -9.11 -16.43
C GLU A 43 -15.27 -8.30 -17.27
N ASP A 44 -16.56 -8.41 -16.96
CA ASP A 44 -17.62 -7.66 -17.63
C ASP A 44 -17.50 -6.14 -17.42
N VAL A 45 -17.20 -5.70 -16.20
CA VAL A 45 -16.95 -4.28 -15.87
C VAL A 45 -15.73 -3.77 -16.63
N THR A 46 -14.66 -4.56 -16.70
CA THR A 46 -13.43 -4.21 -17.42
C THR A 46 -13.71 -4.01 -18.91
N VAL A 47 -14.45 -4.93 -19.53
CA VAL A 47 -14.86 -4.84 -20.93
C VAL A 47 -15.76 -3.62 -21.17
N ALA A 48 -16.74 -3.38 -20.30
CA ALA A 48 -17.64 -2.24 -20.40
C ALA A 48 -16.90 -0.89 -20.31
N LEU A 49 -15.96 -0.76 -19.37
CA LEU A 49 -15.12 0.43 -19.24
C LEU A 49 -14.22 0.66 -20.46
N ALA A 50 -13.65 -0.41 -21.02
CA ALA A 50 -12.73 -0.33 -22.16
C ALA A 50 -13.45 0.01 -23.47
N LEU A 51 -14.57 -0.66 -23.78
CA LEU A 51 -15.24 -0.54 -25.08
C LEU A 51 -16.27 0.59 -25.11
N ASP A 52 -17.01 0.79 -24.02
CA ASP A 52 -18.15 1.72 -23.96
C ASP A 52 -17.91 2.86 -22.96
N GLY A 53 -16.70 3.02 -22.43
CA GLY A 53 -16.36 4.03 -21.42
C GLY A 53 -16.80 5.45 -21.80
N HIS A 54 -16.68 5.81 -23.08
CA HIS A 54 -17.06 7.11 -23.65
C HIS A 54 -18.59 7.35 -23.69
N ARG A 55 -19.41 6.29 -23.64
CA ARG A 55 -20.87 6.36 -23.66
C ARG A 55 -21.50 6.46 -22.27
N LEU A 56 -20.74 6.15 -21.23
CA LEU A 56 -21.18 6.19 -19.84
C LEU A 56 -21.19 7.62 -19.31
N GLY A 57 -22.24 7.97 -18.56
CA GLY A 57 -22.26 9.19 -17.78
C GLY A 57 -21.14 9.19 -16.72
N ARG A 58 -20.72 10.37 -16.26
CA ARG A 58 -19.63 10.51 -15.27
C ARG A 58 -19.87 9.67 -14.01
N GLN A 59 -21.10 9.65 -13.50
CA GLN A 59 -21.47 8.89 -12.31
C GLN A 59 -21.43 7.38 -12.55
N GLU A 60 -21.93 6.91 -13.70
CA GLU A 60 -21.92 5.50 -14.07
C GLU A 60 -20.49 4.98 -14.23
N ARG A 61 -19.63 5.76 -14.91
CA ARG A 61 -18.21 5.46 -15.03
C ARG A 61 -17.52 5.39 -13.67
N ALA A 62 -17.85 6.30 -12.76
CA ALA A 62 -17.30 6.29 -11.40
C ALA A 62 -17.73 5.06 -10.59
N VAL A 63 -19.01 4.66 -10.69
CA VAL A 63 -19.52 3.42 -10.08
C VAL A 63 -18.80 2.20 -10.64
N LEU A 64 -18.71 2.08 -11.96
CA LEU A 64 -18.03 0.95 -12.60
C LEU A 64 -16.53 0.91 -12.28
N ARG A 65 -15.86 2.06 -12.18
CA ARG A 65 -14.44 2.11 -11.78
C ARG A 65 -14.26 1.70 -10.32
N LEU A 66 -15.16 2.08 -9.40
CA LEU A 66 -15.10 1.61 -8.02
C LEU A 66 -15.38 0.10 -7.93
N ALA A 67 -16.36 -0.39 -8.69
CA ALA A 67 -16.68 -1.81 -8.76
C ALA A 67 -15.51 -2.65 -9.34
N GLU A 68 -14.84 -2.16 -10.38
CA GLU A 68 -13.61 -2.78 -10.93
C GLU A 68 -12.57 -3.01 -9.83
N LEU A 69 -12.34 -2.01 -8.97
CA LEU A 69 -11.33 -2.10 -7.91
C LEU A 69 -11.69 -3.12 -6.84
N VAL A 70 -12.98 -3.17 -6.42
CA VAL A 70 -13.46 -4.13 -5.44
C VAL A 70 -13.44 -5.55 -6.02
N PHE A 71 -14.05 -5.74 -7.20
CA PHE A 71 -14.21 -7.05 -7.81
C PHE A 71 -12.88 -7.64 -8.28
N GLN A 72 -11.91 -6.81 -8.68
CA GLN A 72 -10.58 -7.33 -9.02
C GLN A 72 -9.97 -8.09 -7.84
N ALA A 73 -10.14 -7.60 -6.61
CA ALA A 73 -9.55 -8.25 -5.46
C ALA A 73 -10.07 -9.68 -5.31
N GLU A 74 -11.39 -9.88 -5.46
CA GLU A 74 -12.00 -11.21 -5.46
C GLU A 74 -11.60 -12.04 -6.68
N TRP A 75 -11.53 -11.45 -7.87
CA TRP A 75 -11.07 -12.15 -9.08
C TRP A 75 -9.63 -12.69 -8.94
N LYS A 76 -8.74 -11.91 -8.32
CA LYS A 76 -7.35 -12.34 -8.05
C LYS A 76 -7.25 -13.37 -6.93
N LEU A 77 -8.14 -13.31 -5.94
CA LEU A 77 -8.16 -14.22 -4.80
C LEU A 77 -8.95 -15.51 -5.06
N ALA A 78 -9.83 -15.52 -6.06
CA ALA A 78 -10.49 -16.71 -6.53
C ALA A 78 -9.45 -17.74 -6.95
N LEU A 79 -9.61 -18.97 -6.46
CA LEU A 79 -8.83 -20.11 -6.92
C LEU A 79 -9.44 -20.60 -8.22
N PRO A 80 -8.63 -20.99 -9.23
CA PRO A 80 -9.15 -21.80 -10.32
C PRO A 80 -9.82 -23.07 -9.77
N GLU A 81 -10.84 -23.55 -10.46
CA GLU A 81 -11.56 -24.75 -10.05
C GLU A 81 -10.60 -25.94 -9.93
N GLY A 82 -10.67 -26.65 -8.79
CA GLY A 82 -9.80 -27.80 -8.49
C GLY A 82 -8.37 -27.46 -8.05
N GLU A 83 -8.02 -26.19 -7.90
CA GLU A 83 -6.69 -25.77 -7.44
C GLU A 83 -6.69 -25.28 -5.99
N SER A 84 -5.70 -25.73 -5.23
CA SER A 84 -5.37 -25.21 -3.90
C SER A 84 -4.63 -23.87 -3.97
N PRO A 85 -4.69 -23.03 -2.92
CA PRO A 85 -3.88 -21.81 -2.82
C PRO A 85 -2.38 -22.04 -3.05
N GLN A 86 -1.86 -23.19 -2.58
CA GLN A 86 -0.46 -23.57 -2.72
C GLN A 86 -0.10 -23.86 -4.18
N GLN A 87 -0.99 -24.51 -4.94
CA GLN A 87 -0.78 -24.77 -6.36
C GLN A 87 -0.78 -23.47 -7.18
N VAL A 88 -1.69 -22.54 -6.87
CA VAL A 88 -1.71 -21.22 -7.51
C VAL A 88 -0.44 -20.43 -7.19
N ALA A 89 -0.02 -20.41 -5.92
CA ALA A 89 1.21 -19.74 -5.50
C ALA A 89 2.47 -20.35 -6.14
N ALA A 90 2.51 -21.68 -6.29
CA ALA A 90 3.64 -22.41 -6.87
C ALA A 90 3.84 -22.12 -8.37
N ARG A 91 2.81 -21.67 -9.10
CA ARG A 91 2.95 -21.23 -10.50
C ARG A 91 3.77 -19.95 -10.66
N GLY A 92 4.10 -19.29 -9.57
CA GLY A 92 5.14 -18.27 -9.56
C GLY A 92 4.74 -16.94 -10.19
N GLY A 93 3.47 -16.68 -10.51
CA GLY A 93 3.01 -15.37 -10.97
C GLY A 93 3.84 -14.79 -12.11
N GLY A 94 4.27 -15.65 -13.05
CA GLY A 94 5.15 -15.26 -14.15
C GLY A 94 4.57 -14.13 -15.01
N PRO A 95 5.33 -13.56 -15.95
CA PRO A 95 4.94 -12.38 -16.72
C PRO A 95 3.61 -12.53 -17.52
N LEU A 96 3.18 -13.77 -17.74
CA LEU A 96 1.93 -14.13 -18.42
C LEU A 96 0.76 -14.49 -17.48
N ASP A 97 1.00 -14.63 -16.17
CA ASP A 97 -0.07 -14.83 -15.20
C ASP A 97 -0.89 -13.54 -15.07
N ARG A 98 -2.12 -13.60 -15.58
CA ARG A 98 -3.05 -12.47 -15.56
C ARG A 98 -3.47 -12.10 -14.14
N ARG A 99 -3.44 -13.03 -13.18
CA ARG A 99 -3.83 -12.78 -11.79
C ARG A 99 -2.72 -12.09 -11.02
N GLY A 100 -1.47 -12.39 -11.36
CA GLY A 100 -0.29 -11.81 -10.71
C GLY A 100 -0.23 -12.18 -9.22
N LYS A 101 0.53 -11.40 -8.46
CA LYS A 101 0.75 -11.66 -7.03
C LYS A 101 -0.38 -11.13 -6.13
N ARG A 102 -0.49 -11.65 -4.91
CA ARG A 102 -1.61 -11.35 -4.01
C ARG A 102 -1.48 -10.12 -3.11
N TYR A 103 -0.36 -9.40 -3.06
CA TYR A 103 -0.22 -8.24 -2.15
C TYR A 103 -1.30 -7.17 -2.33
N GLN A 104 -1.50 -6.70 -3.57
CA GLN A 104 -2.52 -5.70 -3.89
C GLN A 104 -3.95 -6.14 -3.53
N PRO A 105 -4.43 -7.34 -3.93
CA PRO A 105 -5.79 -7.80 -3.61
C PRO A 105 -5.96 -8.25 -2.16
N TYR A 106 -4.91 -8.72 -1.49
CA TYR A 106 -4.94 -9.07 -0.06
C TYR A 106 -5.16 -7.82 0.79
N GLY A 107 -4.35 -6.78 0.58
CA GLY A 107 -4.44 -5.52 1.30
C GLY A 107 -5.48 -4.53 0.76
N ASN A 108 -6.20 -4.86 -0.32
CA ASN A 108 -7.06 -3.92 -1.05
C ASN A 108 -6.35 -2.58 -1.37
N VAL A 109 -5.06 -2.65 -1.69
CA VAL A 109 -4.17 -1.48 -1.85
C VAL A 109 -4.59 -0.60 -3.03
N ARG A 110 -5.20 -1.18 -4.08
CA ARG A 110 -5.76 -0.39 -5.19
C ARG A 110 -6.90 0.54 -4.76
N LEU A 111 -7.74 0.13 -3.82
CA LEU A 111 -8.81 0.97 -3.27
C LEU A 111 -8.23 2.09 -2.41
N LEU A 112 -7.19 1.79 -1.62
CA LEU A 112 -6.43 2.82 -0.92
C LEU A 112 -5.86 3.85 -1.90
N ASN A 113 -5.16 3.41 -2.95
CA ASN A 113 -4.59 4.28 -3.98
C ASN A 113 -5.64 5.14 -4.70
N HIS A 114 -6.85 4.59 -4.90
CA HIS A 114 -7.99 5.37 -5.40
C HIS A 114 -8.36 6.50 -4.44
N VAL A 115 -8.45 6.23 -3.13
CA VAL A 115 -8.73 7.25 -2.10
C VAL A 115 -7.60 8.28 -2.00
N LEU A 116 -6.34 7.88 -2.20
CA LEU A 116 -5.17 8.76 -2.16
C LEU A 116 -5.04 9.66 -3.41
N GLY A 117 -5.71 9.30 -4.51
CA GLY A 117 -5.63 10.04 -5.76
C GLY A 117 -4.32 9.81 -6.53
N THR A 118 -3.53 8.79 -6.18
CA THR A 118 -2.20 8.52 -6.78
C THR A 118 -2.28 8.04 -8.24
N ARG A 119 -3.49 7.81 -8.75
CA ARG A 119 -3.76 7.39 -10.14
C ARG A 119 -4.23 8.53 -11.05
N TRP A 120 -4.43 9.74 -10.54
CA TRP A 120 -5.19 10.78 -11.25
C TRP A 120 -4.36 12.00 -11.67
N HIS A 121 -3.04 11.85 -11.83
CA HIS A 121 -2.11 12.98 -12.01
C HIS A 121 -2.34 14.10 -10.98
N ALA A 122 -2.78 13.73 -9.77
CA ALA A 122 -3.05 14.69 -8.72
C ALA A 122 -1.74 15.39 -8.36
N PRO A 123 -1.73 16.71 -8.14
CA PRO A 123 -0.53 17.40 -7.67
C PRO A 123 -0.02 16.77 -6.38
N ASP A 124 1.30 16.71 -6.22
CA ASP A 124 1.94 16.05 -5.06
C ASP A 124 1.39 16.56 -3.71
N GLY A 125 1.07 17.86 -3.61
CA GLY A 125 0.48 18.43 -2.40
C GLY A 125 -0.96 17.97 -2.12
N ALA A 126 -1.72 17.59 -3.16
CA ALA A 126 -3.02 16.96 -3.00
C ALA A 126 -2.89 15.51 -2.55
N VAL A 127 -1.91 14.77 -3.08
CA VAL A 127 -1.59 13.40 -2.67
C VAL A 127 -1.17 13.38 -1.20
N GLU A 128 -0.25 14.25 -0.78
CA GLU A 128 0.18 14.33 0.62
C GLU A 128 -0.99 14.62 1.58
N ARG A 129 -1.87 15.59 1.23
CA ARG A 129 -3.07 15.87 2.02
C ARG A 129 -3.97 14.64 2.13
N ALA A 130 -4.16 13.92 1.02
CA ALA A 130 -4.94 12.69 0.99
C ALA A 130 -4.29 11.57 1.84
N CYS A 131 -2.96 11.50 1.89
CA CYS A 131 -2.22 10.57 2.74
C CYS A 131 -2.44 10.89 4.23
N TRP A 132 -2.32 12.14 4.65
CA TRP A 132 -2.62 12.52 6.04
C TRP A 132 -4.08 12.26 6.43
N GLN A 133 -5.02 12.51 5.52
CA GLN A 133 -6.43 12.15 5.69
C GLN A 133 -6.62 10.66 5.89
N ALA A 134 -5.98 9.83 5.07
CA ALA A 134 -6.05 8.39 5.16
C ALA A 134 -5.40 7.87 6.46
N VAL A 135 -4.21 8.35 6.83
CA VAL A 135 -3.53 7.97 8.08
C VAL A 135 -4.44 8.25 9.28
N ARG A 136 -5.03 9.44 9.36
CA ARG A 136 -5.95 9.79 10.45
C ARG A 136 -7.19 8.90 10.47
N ALA A 137 -7.84 8.71 9.32
CA ALA A 137 -9.06 7.93 9.21
C ALA A 137 -8.83 6.44 9.54
N VAL A 138 -7.76 5.85 9.01
CA VAL A 138 -7.38 4.45 9.24
C VAL A 138 -6.98 4.23 10.71
N ALA A 139 -6.16 5.12 11.30
CA ALA A 139 -5.78 5.00 12.72
C ALA A 139 -6.99 5.20 13.65
N SER A 140 -7.88 6.15 13.36
CA SER A 140 -9.09 6.38 14.16
C SER A 140 -10.08 5.22 14.04
N GLY A 141 -10.28 4.69 12.83
CA GLY A 141 -11.14 3.51 12.59
C GLY A 141 -10.58 2.26 13.26
N TRP A 142 -9.27 2.05 13.20
CA TRP A 142 -8.60 0.96 13.93
C TRP A 142 -8.76 1.13 15.44
N ARG A 143 -8.52 2.33 15.99
CA ARG A 143 -8.74 2.60 17.42
C ARG A 143 -10.18 2.33 17.86
N ALA A 144 -11.17 2.72 17.04
CA ALA A 144 -12.57 2.44 17.31
C ALA A 144 -12.90 0.93 17.26
N TYR A 145 -12.28 0.18 16.35
CA TYR A 145 -12.37 -1.28 16.31
C TYR A 145 -11.85 -1.92 17.60
N GLU A 146 -10.64 -1.55 18.04
CA GLU A 146 -10.07 -2.08 19.29
C GLU A 146 -10.92 -1.72 20.51
N GLN A 147 -11.48 -0.50 20.54
CA GLN A 147 -12.39 -0.08 21.60
C GLN A 147 -13.66 -0.95 21.63
N ARG A 148 -14.29 -1.21 20.48
CA ARG A 148 -15.45 -2.10 20.42
C ARG A 148 -15.12 -3.52 20.87
N THR A 149 -13.92 -4.01 20.59
CA THR A 149 -13.44 -5.31 21.08
C THR A 149 -13.32 -5.32 22.60
N VAL A 150 -12.71 -4.28 23.19
CA VAL A 150 -12.63 -4.11 24.66
C VAL A 150 -14.02 -4.05 25.30
N ASP A 151 -14.94 -3.33 24.65
CA ASP A 151 -16.32 -3.17 25.13
C ASP A 151 -17.19 -4.43 24.88
N GLY A 152 -16.68 -5.44 24.18
CA GLY A 152 -17.40 -6.66 23.82
C GLY A 152 -18.51 -6.46 22.78
N THR A 153 -18.49 -5.35 22.04
CA THR A 153 -19.50 -4.99 21.02
C THR A 153 -19.06 -5.31 19.59
N GLU A 154 -17.79 -5.66 19.39
CA GLU A 154 -17.29 -6.07 18.06
C GLU A 154 -17.80 -7.47 17.68
N THR A 155 -18.29 -7.60 16.44
CA THR A 155 -19.05 -8.78 15.99
C THR A 155 -18.28 -9.67 15.01
N TRP A 156 -17.15 -9.21 14.48
CA TRP A 156 -16.35 -9.94 13.49
C TRP A 156 -14.87 -9.99 13.87
N ALA A 157 -14.12 -10.85 13.18
CA ALA A 157 -12.70 -11.13 13.45
C ALA A 157 -12.40 -11.41 14.94
N ARG A 158 -13.17 -12.33 15.55
CA ARG A 158 -13.14 -12.60 17.00
C ARG A 158 -12.22 -13.74 17.41
N ASP A 159 -11.56 -14.41 16.48
CA ASP A 159 -10.64 -15.49 16.82
C ASP A 159 -9.33 -14.92 17.34
N ALA A 160 -8.76 -15.59 18.36
CA ALA A 160 -7.50 -15.20 19.01
C ALA A 160 -7.47 -13.71 19.40
N LEU A 161 -8.42 -13.31 20.25
CA LEU A 161 -8.43 -11.95 20.80
C LEU A 161 -7.12 -11.69 21.58
N PRO A 162 -6.48 -10.52 21.40
CA PRO A 162 -5.33 -10.12 22.21
C PRO A 162 -5.70 -10.00 23.69
N GLU A 163 -4.70 -10.15 24.55
CA GLU A 163 -4.87 -9.94 25.98
C GLU A 163 -5.31 -8.49 26.26
N PRO A 164 -6.12 -8.22 27.31
CA PRO A 164 -6.62 -6.88 27.60
C PRO A 164 -5.53 -5.81 27.69
N GLY A 165 -4.36 -6.16 28.25
CA GLY A 165 -3.20 -5.24 28.31
C GLY A 165 -2.61 -4.91 26.93
N GLN A 166 -2.65 -5.83 25.98
CA GLN A 166 -2.21 -5.60 24.60
C GLN A 166 -3.18 -4.69 23.85
N LEU A 167 -4.49 -4.87 24.04
CA LEU A 167 -5.52 -3.98 23.50
C LEU A 167 -5.38 -2.56 24.05
N ALA A 168 -5.17 -2.42 25.36
CA ALA A 168 -4.95 -1.12 26.00
C ALA A 168 -3.71 -0.40 25.46
N GLU A 169 -2.55 -1.09 25.39
CA GLU A 169 -1.34 -0.51 24.81
C GLU A 169 -1.56 -0.13 23.33
N ARG A 170 -2.32 -0.94 22.58
CA ARG A 170 -2.62 -0.66 21.17
C ARG A 170 -3.44 0.60 21.02
N ILE A 171 -4.51 0.77 21.80
CA ILE A 171 -5.35 1.97 21.80
C ILE A 171 -4.52 3.21 22.14
N GLU A 172 -3.66 3.16 23.17
CA GLU A 172 -2.77 4.27 23.55
C GLU A 172 -1.86 4.69 22.38
N ARG A 173 -1.24 3.71 21.70
CA ARG A 173 -0.37 3.97 20.55
C ARG A 173 -1.13 4.54 19.36
N LEU A 174 -2.36 4.09 19.14
CA LEU A 174 -3.21 4.62 18.08
C LEU A 174 -3.65 6.05 18.40
N ASP A 175 -3.92 6.39 19.65
CA ASP A 175 -4.19 7.76 20.09
C ASP A 175 -2.98 8.68 19.85
N ALA A 176 -1.76 8.19 20.14
CA ALA A 176 -0.54 8.90 19.79
C ALA A 176 -0.40 9.10 18.27
N LEU A 177 -0.66 8.07 17.46
CA LEU A 177 -0.61 8.16 16.00
C LEU A 177 -1.65 9.13 15.43
N VAL A 178 -2.88 9.12 15.95
CA VAL A 178 -3.92 10.09 15.58
C VAL A 178 -3.48 11.51 15.94
N SER A 179 -2.88 11.70 17.11
CA SER A 179 -2.37 13.00 17.56
C SER A 179 -1.28 13.56 16.64
N LEU A 180 -0.41 12.72 16.08
CA LEU A 180 0.61 13.12 15.09
C LEU A 180 0.00 13.71 13.79
N THR A 181 -1.25 13.38 13.48
CA THR A 181 -1.96 13.89 12.28
C THR A 181 -2.63 15.25 12.49
N ALA A 182 -2.68 15.74 13.74
CA ALA A 182 -3.34 17.00 14.06
C ALA A 182 -2.72 18.18 13.30
N GLY A 183 -3.57 19.00 12.69
CA GLY A 183 -3.14 20.17 11.90
C GLY A 183 -2.48 19.86 10.55
N ARG A 184 -2.24 18.59 10.19
CA ARG A 184 -1.58 18.22 8.93
C ARG A 184 -2.50 18.26 7.71
N ALA A 185 -3.77 17.87 7.90
CA ALA A 185 -4.81 17.95 6.88
C ALA A 185 -6.21 18.03 7.53
N PRO A 186 -7.22 18.58 6.82
CA PRO A 186 -8.60 18.54 7.27
C PRO A 186 -9.05 17.08 7.44
N ALA A 187 -9.71 16.77 8.56
CA ALA A 187 -10.26 15.43 8.79
C ALA A 187 -11.27 15.06 7.70
N LEU A 188 -11.28 13.79 7.30
CA LEU A 188 -12.43 13.25 6.60
C LEU A 188 -13.63 13.22 7.55
N ARG A 189 -14.84 13.29 6.99
CA ARG A 189 -16.04 12.97 7.77
C ARG A 189 -15.93 11.52 8.26
N PRO A 190 -16.38 11.20 9.49
CA PRO A 190 -16.42 9.82 9.97
C PRO A 190 -17.16 8.92 8.97
N ALA A 191 -16.69 7.67 8.85
CA ALA A 191 -17.41 6.64 8.13
C ALA A 191 -18.77 6.37 8.80
N ALA A 192 -19.72 5.85 8.03
CA ALA A 192 -20.98 5.38 8.58
C ALA A 192 -20.73 4.21 9.57
N ALA A 193 -21.61 4.06 10.56
CA ALA A 193 -21.49 2.95 11.52
C ALA A 193 -21.70 1.59 10.82
N THR A 194 -22.56 1.56 9.80
CA THR A 194 -22.84 0.39 8.97
C THR A 194 -22.35 0.63 7.54
N PRO A 195 -21.84 -0.40 6.85
CA PRO A 195 -21.41 -0.24 5.46
C PRO A 195 -22.56 0.23 4.57
N PRO A 196 -22.36 1.24 3.70
CA PRO A 196 -23.37 1.61 2.73
C PRO A 196 -23.75 0.47 1.79
N ARG A 197 -25.05 0.35 1.50
CA ARG A 197 -25.61 -0.70 0.64
C ARG A 197 -25.31 -0.49 -0.84
N HIS A 198 -25.32 0.76 -1.29
CA HIS A 198 -25.23 1.11 -2.70
C HIS A 198 -23.88 1.75 -3.06
N TRP A 199 -23.36 1.41 -4.24
CA TRP A 199 -22.10 1.97 -4.77
C TRP A 199 -22.04 3.49 -4.77
N ARG A 200 -23.18 4.14 -5.05
CA ARG A 200 -23.26 5.60 -5.14
C ARG A 200 -22.93 6.29 -3.81
N ASP A 201 -23.20 5.64 -2.69
CA ASP A 201 -22.95 6.20 -1.36
C ASP A 201 -21.45 6.27 -1.04
N TYR A 202 -20.64 5.37 -1.62
CA TYR A 202 -19.18 5.42 -1.57
C TYR A 202 -18.57 6.53 -2.44
N LEU A 203 -19.36 7.13 -3.33
CA LEU A 203 -18.93 8.23 -4.20
C LEU A 203 -19.35 9.61 -3.68
N LEU A 204 -20.13 9.65 -2.60
CA LEU A 204 -20.51 10.90 -1.93
C LEU A 204 -19.31 11.52 -1.19
N PRO A 205 -19.38 12.79 -0.73
CA PRO A 205 -18.26 13.44 -0.04
C PRO A 205 -17.70 12.68 1.19
N HIS A 206 -18.52 11.89 1.87
CA HIS A 206 -18.12 11.03 2.99
C HIS A 206 -17.66 9.63 2.55
N GLY A 207 -17.81 9.31 1.26
CA GLY A 207 -17.51 8.01 0.69
C GLY A 207 -16.04 7.59 0.81
N ARG A 208 -15.10 8.54 0.83
CA ARG A 208 -13.67 8.24 1.07
C ARG A 208 -13.44 7.57 2.42
N ALA A 209 -14.11 8.02 3.48
CA ALA A 209 -14.01 7.39 4.79
C ALA A 209 -14.68 6.01 4.79
N ASN A 210 -15.83 5.85 4.12
CA ASN A 210 -16.49 4.55 3.97
C ASN A 210 -15.62 3.55 3.19
N ILE A 211 -14.88 3.97 2.16
CA ILE A 211 -13.95 3.10 1.44
C ILE A 211 -12.83 2.63 2.39
N LEU A 212 -12.20 3.55 3.13
CA LEU A 212 -11.12 3.23 4.08
C LEU A 212 -11.60 2.39 5.27
N GLU A 213 -12.84 2.54 5.69
CA GLU A 213 -13.38 1.81 6.84
C GLU A 213 -13.96 0.45 6.45
N HIS A 214 -14.66 0.35 5.32
CA HIS A 214 -15.44 -0.84 5.00
C HIS A 214 -14.89 -1.66 3.82
N LEU A 215 -14.12 -1.05 2.92
CA LEU A 215 -13.65 -1.73 1.71
C LEU A 215 -12.15 -2.05 1.73
N THR A 216 -11.31 -1.28 2.41
CA THR A 216 -9.87 -1.61 2.47
C THR A 216 -9.54 -2.66 3.52
N VAL A 217 -10.35 -2.78 4.59
CA VAL A 217 -10.14 -3.74 5.69
C VAL A 217 -11.16 -4.88 5.63
N LEU A 218 -10.84 -5.87 4.79
CA LEU A 218 -11.60 -7.10 4.65
C LEU A 218 -10.63 -8.29 4.83
N PRO A 219 -10.53 -8.87 6.04
CA PRO A 219 -9.56 -9.93 6.35
C PRO A 219 -9.87 -11.21 5.57
N GLN A 220 -8.85 -12.03 5.32
CA GLN A 220 -9.06 -13.36 4.72
C GLN A 220 -9.63 -14.34 5.74
N THR A 221 -9.32 -14.19 7.02
CA THR A 221 -9.75 -15.07 8.10
C THR A 221 -10.56 -14.30 9.15
N THR A 222 -10.97 -15.02 10.20
CA THR A 222 -11.62 -14.47 11.39
C THR A 222 -10.65 -14.13 12.52
N GLN A 223 -9.33 -14.14 12.26
CA GLN A 223 -8.31 -13.76 13.25
C GLN A 223 -8.33 -12.25 13.52
N HIS A 224 -8.43 -11.85 14.80
CA HIS A 224 -8.49 -10.44 15.20
C HIS A 224 -7.32 -9.62 14.68
N ASP A 225 -6.10 -10.15 14.82
CA ASP A 225 -4.89 -9.42 14.44
C ASP A 225 -4.57 -9.44 12.94
N GLU A 226 -5.37 -10.12 12.12
CA GLU A 226 -5.33 -9.89 10.68
C GLU A 226 -5.83 -8.46 10.35
N VAL A 227 -6.78 -7.94 11.12
CA VAL A 227 -7.24 -6.55 11.02
C VAL A 227 -6.09 -5.59 11.31
N THR A 228 -5.35 -5.83 12.40
CA THR A 228 -4.12 -5.10 12.75
C THR A 228 -3.12 -5.12 11.60
N PHE A 229 -2.86 -6.29 11.03
CA PHE A 229 -1.91 -6.46 9.94
C PHE A 229 -2.31 -5.66 8.69
N LEU A 230 -3.58 -5.75 8.27
CA LEU A 230 -4.11 -4.98 7.14
C LEU A 230 -4.02 -3.47 7.38
N ARG A 231 -4.38 -2.99 8.57
CA ARG A 231 -4.33 -1.56 8.91
C ARG A 231 -2.90 -1.03 8.89
N VAL A 232 -1.91 -1.81 9.33
CA VAL A 232 -0.50 -1.44 9.19
C VAL A 232 -0.08 -1.37 7.72
N ILE A 233 -0.49 -2.31 6.87
CA ILE A 233 -0.25 -2.22 5.42
C ILE A 233 -0.81 -0.90 4.88
N HIS A 234 -2.05 -0.55 5.21
CA HIS A 234 -2.66 0.69 4.71
C HIS A 234 -1.95 1.96 5.18
N LEU A 235 -1.55 2.00 6.46
CA LEU A 235 -0.81 3.13 7.02
C LEU A 235 0.58 3.26 6.37
N VAL A 236 1.28 2.14 6.17
CA VAL A 236 2.59 2.12 5.51
C VAL A 236 2.50 2.53 4.05
N GLU A 237 1.51 2.03 3.30
CA GLU A 237 1.25 2.42 1.90
C GLU A 237 0.94 3.93 1.80
N ALA A 238 0.02 4.43 2.64
CA ALA A 238 -0.36 5.85 2.62
C ALA A 238 0.81 6.78 2.98
N THR A 239 1.58 6.44 4.02
CA THR A 239 2.77 7.23 4.39
C THR A 239 3.85 7.16 3.31
N THR A 240 4.12 5.99 2.74
CA THR A 240 5.12 5.82 1.66
C THR A 240 4.76 6.66 0.43
N TRP A 241 3.50 6.69 0.01
CA TRP A 241 3.05 7.57 -1.08
C TRP A 241 3.26 9.05 -0.77
N GLY A 242 2.96 9.47 0.46
CA GLY A 242 3.20 10.84 0.89
C GLY A 242 4.69 11.21 0.89
N VAL A 243 5.55 10.32 1.41
CA VAL A 243 7.02 10.50 1.38
C VAL A 243 7.50 10.61 -0.06
N LEU A 244 7.07 9.69 -0.93
CA LEU A 244 7.43 9.67 -2.34
C LEU A 244 7.04 10.97 -3.05
N ALA A 245 5.79 11.43 -2.90
CA ALA A 245 5.32 12.68 -3.50
C ALA A 245 6.18 13.88 -3.06
N ARG A 246 6.61 13.92 -1.80
CA ARG A 246 7.50 14.98 -1.29
C ARG A 246 8.95 14.84 -1.76
N VAL A 247 9.47 13.63 -1.89
CA VAL A 247 10.80 13.38 -2.47
C VAL A 247 10.85 13.79 -3.94
N MET A 248 9.79 13.49 -4.71
CA MET A 248 9.67 13.92 -6.10
C MET A 248 9.64 15.45 -6.22
N SER A 249 8.78 16.13 -5.43
CA SER A 249 8.77 17.59 -5.36
C SER A 249 10.13 18.18 -4.95
N ALA A 250 10.80 17.58 -3.95
CA ALA A 250 12.13 18.02 -3.52
C ALA A 250 13.16 17.91 -4.65
N ALA A 251 13.13 16.82 -5.41
CA ALA A 251 14.03 16.63 -6.55
C ALA A 251 13.82 17.71 -7.63
N GLU A 252 12.57 18.08 -7.92
CA GLU A 252 12.27 19.20 -8.83
C GLU A 252 12.83 20.53 -8.31
N TRP A 253 12.64 20.83 -7.03
CA TRP A 253 13.16 22.06 -6.41
C TRP A 253 14.69 22.11 -6.36
N LEU A 254 15.35 20.98 -6.13
CA LEU A 254 16.81 20.86 -6.18
C LEU A 254 17.35 21.16 -7.58
N ARG A 255 16.73 20.61 -8.64
CA ARG A 255 17.10 20.93 -10.03
C ARG A 255 16.93 22.42 -10.34
N ALA A 256 15.86 23.02 -9.82
CA ALA A 256 15.60 24.45 -9.94
C ALA A 256 16.43 25.34 -9.00
N ARG A 257 17.34 24.78 -8.20
CA ARG A 257 18.15 25.48 -7.19
C ARG A 257 17.35 26.27 -6.17
N ARG A 258 16.15 25.79 -5.84
CA ARG A 258 15.22 26.38 -4.87
C ARG A 258 15.33 25.65 -3.53
N TRP A 259 16.42 25.94 -2.81
CA TRP A 259 16.85 25.19 -1.62
C TRP A 259 15.82 25.17 -0.49
N GLU A 260 15.20 26.31 -0.19
CA GLU A 260 14.22 26.42 0.90
C GLU A 260 13.00 25.50 0.66
N TYR A 261 12.45 25.52 -0.55
CA TYR A 261 11.33 24.66 -0.94
C TYR A 261 11.71 23.18 -0.95
N ALA A 262 12.95 22.84 -1.35
CA ALA A 262 13.46 21.48 -1.28
C ALA A 262 13.55 21.00 0.18
N ALA A 263 14.10 21.82 1.08
CA ALA A 263 14.19 21.52 2.51
C ALA A 263 12.80 21.32 3.13
N GLU A 264 11.83 22.19 2.84
CA GLU A 264 10.45 22.04 3.33
C GLU A 264 9.83 20.70 2.88
N CYS A 265 10.02 20.33 1.60
CA CYS A 265 9.53 19.05 1.10
C CYS A 265 10.16 17.86 1.84
N LEU A 266 11.47 17.89 2.06
CA LEU A 266 12.19 16.83 2.77
C LEU A 266 11.79 16.72 4.24
N ASP A 267 11.55 17.84 4.91
CA ASP A 267 11.05 17.84 6.30
C ASP A 267 9.66 17.24 6.42
N ARG A 268 8.77 17.59 5.48
CA ARG A 268 7.42 17.00 5.43
C ARG A 268 7.48 15.51 5.14
N ALA A 269 8.39 15.08 4.27
CA ALA A 269 8.67 13.67 4.02
C ALA A 269 9.15 12.96 5.30
N ALA A 270 10.06 13.57 6.07
CA ALA A 270 10.56 13.00 7.32
C ALA A 270 9.43 12.79 8.35
N VAL A 271 8.51 13.75 8.47
CA VAL A 271 7.34 13.62 9.37
C VAL A 271 6.43 12.46 8.97
N LEU A 272 6.22 12.24 7.67
CA LEU A 272 5.45 11.08 7.18
C LEU A 272 6.19 9.76 7.44
N ALA A 273 7.50 9.72 7.25
CA ALA A 273 8.33 8.56 7.56
C ALA A 273 8.33 8.23 9.07
N ALA A 274 8.29 9.25 9.94
CA ALA A 274 8.12 9.06 11.37
C ALA A 274 6.76 8.42 11.70
N ALA A 275 5.67 8.88 11.08
CA ALA A 275 4.35 8.27 11.24
C ALA A 275 4.31 6.81 10.74
N GLN A 276 5.02 6.51 9.65
CA GLN A 276 5.21 5.15 9.14
C GLN A 276 5.89 4.23 10.17
N THR A 277 6.92 4.72 10.85
CA THR A 277 7.59 4.02 11.95
C THR A 277 6.63 3.76 13.12
N GLN A 278 5.83 4.75 13.52
CA GLN A 278 4.87 4.59 14.61
C GLN A 278 3.80 3.53 14.30
N ALA A 279 3.26 3.52 13.07
CA ALA A 279 2.30 2.50 12.64
C ALA A 279 2.86 1.08 12.80
N LEU A 280 4.11 0.86 12.41
CA LEU A 280 4.76 -0.44 12.53
C LEU A 280 5.06 -0.81 13.99
N LEU A 281 5.36 0.16 14.84
CA LEU A 281 5.57 -0.04 16.28
C LEU A 281 4.30 -0.50 17.00
N VAL A 282 3.11 -0.05 16.57
CA VAL A 282 1.82 -0.54 17.10
C VAL A 282 1.76 -2.06 16.97
N MET A 283 1.92 -2.59 15.76
CA MET A 283 1.89 -4.02 15.50
C MET A 283 3.04 -4.75 16.19
N ARG A 284 4.28 -4.28 16.04
CA ARG A 284 5.46 -4.94 16.65
C ARG A 284 5.30 -5.13 18.16
N ARG A 285 4.64 -4.20 18.85
CA ARG A 285 4.53 -4.25 20.31
C ARG A 285 3.31 -5.00 20.80
N THR A 286 2.22 -4.97 20.05
CA THR A 286 0.91 -5.41 20.54
C THR A 286 0.34 -6.63 19.83
N MET A 287 0.95 -7.10 18.74
CA MET A 287 0.51 -8.31 18.03
C MET A 287 1.38 -9.52 18.45
N PRO A 288 0.82 -10.56 19.09
CA PRO A 288 1.54 -11.81 19.36
C PRO A 288 2.05 -12.49 18.08
N VAL A 289 3.11 -13.28 18.19
CA VAL A 289 3.69 -14.01 17.04
C VAL A 289 2.74 -15.11 16.58
N GLU A 290 2.11 -15.76 17.56
CA GLU A 290 1.13 -16.82 17.41
C GLU A 290 -0.08 -16.33 16.60
N HIS A 291 -0.51 -15.08 16.83
CA HIS A 291 -1.62 -14.49 16.10
C HIS A 291 -1.28 -14.33 14.61
N PHE A 292 -0.09 -13.84 14.28
CA PHE A 292 0.38 -13.79 12.89
C PHE A 292 0.43 -15.19 12.27
N HIS A 293 0.92 -16.19 13.00
CA HIS A 293 0.92 -17.56 12.53
C HIS A 293 -0.50 -18.10 12.26
N GLY A 294 -1.50 -17.65 13.02
CA GLY A 294 -2.91 -17.99 12.83
C GLY A 294 -3.49 -17.62 11.46
N PHE A 295 -3.03 -16.52 10.84
CA PHE A 295 -3.50 -16.09 9.52
C PHE A 295 -2.43 -16.06 8.43
N ARG A 296 -1.17 -16.39 8.73
CA ARG A 296 -0.05 -16.33 7.76
C ARG A 296 -0.33 -17.09 6.47
N ALA A 297 -0.95 -18.26 6.53
CA ALA A 297 -1.27 -19.04 5.34
C ALA A 297 -2.20 -18.27 4.38
N ALA A 298 -3.08 -17.42 4.92
CA ALA A 298 -4.04 -16.66 4.16
C ALA A 298 -3.41 -15.48 3.39
N THR A 299 -2.22 -15.01 3.79
CA THR A 299 -1.46 -14.02 3.02
C THR A 299 -1.00 -14.57 1.67
N GLY A 300 -0.92 -15.89 1.51
CA GLY A 300 -0.48 -16.53 0.29
C GLY A 300 0.92 -16.06 -0.13
N ASP A 301 1.05 -15.62 -1.39
CA ASP A 301 2.28 -15.09 -1.96
C ASP A 301 2.40 -13.56 -1.85
N ALA A 302 1.54 -12.92 -1.06
CA ALA A 302 1.65 -11.49 -0.77
C ALA A 302 2.99 -11.18 -0.09
N SER A 303 3.73 -10.21 -0.61
CA SER A 303 5.04 -9.84 -0.10
C SER A 303 5.32 -8.35 -0.24
N ALA A 304 6.08 -7.80 0.71
CA ALA A 304 6.52 -6.40 0.68
C ALA A 304 7.36 -6.05 -0.57
N VAL A 305 7.97 -7.04 -1.24
CA VAL A 305 8.65 -6.78 -2.53
C VAL A 305 7.66 -6.25 -3.57
N GLN A 306 6.38 -6.63 -3.49
CA GLN A 306 5.29 -6.23 -4.37
C GLN A 306 4.69 -4.86 -4.00
N ALA A 307 5.16 -4.24 -2.91
CA ALA A 307 4.73 -2.91 -2.49
C ALA A 307 5.33 -1.84 -3.42
N PHE A 308 4.61 -1.56 -4.50
CA PHE A 308 5.01 -0.62 -5.54
C PHE A 308 5.59 0.71 -5.02
N PRO A 309 4.91 1.49 -4.17
CA PRO A 309 5.44 2.79 -3.74
C PRO A 309 6.71 2.65 -2.90
N THR A 310 6.92 1.51 -2.23
CA THR A 310 8.17 1.27 -1.48
C THR A 310 9.34 1.09 -2.44
N GLN A 311 9.15 0.35 -3.54
CA GLN A 311 10.19 0.18 -4.56
C GLN A 311 10.46 1.50 -5.28
N LEU A 312 9.42 2.23 -5.65
CA LEU A 312 9.55 3.52 -6.32
C LEU A 312 10.23 4.55 -5.41
N LEU A 313 9.86 4.63 -4.13
CA LEU A 313 10.54 5.50 -3.15
C LEU A 313 12.01 5.17 -3.02
N HIS A 314 12.37 3.88 -2.91
CA HIS A 314 13.77 3.47 -2.85
C HIS A 314 14.54 3.97 -4.09
N ILE A 315 13.97 3.83 -5.28
CA ILE A 315 14.58 4.28 -6.54
C ILE A 315 14.72 5.80 -6.60
N HIS A 316 13.71 6.55 -6.19
CA HIS A 316 13.81 8.02 -6.13
C HIS A 316 14.82 8.51 -5.09
N LEU A 317 15.08 7.75 -4.04
CA LEU A 317 16.11 8.09 -3.06
C LEU A 317 17.51 7.72 -3.56
N LEU A 318 17.68 6.49 -4.04
CA LEU A 318 18.98 5.81 -4.15
C LEU A 318 19.29 5.25 -5.54
N GLY A 319 18.39 5.41 -6.51
CA GLY A 319 18.48 4.76 -7.82
C GLY A 319 18.09 3.28 -7.80
N VAL A 320 18.15 2.63 -8.97
CA VAL A 320 17.84 1.20 -9.10
C VAL A 320 18.99 0.37 -8.55
N HIS A 321 18.75 -0.33 -7.44
CA HIS A 321 19.75 -1.21 -6.83
C HIS A 321 20.01 -2.43 -7.75
N PRO A 322 21.27 -2.71 -8.16
CA PRO A 322 21.58 -3.80 -9.08
C PRO A 322 21.04 -5.17 -8.65
N GLU A 323 21.20 -5.52 -7.37
CA GLU A 323 20.70 -6.80 -6.81
C GLU A 323 19.17 -6.92 -6.75
N LYS A 324 18.42 -5.83 -6.99
CA LYS A 324 16.95 -5.87 -7.03
C LYS A 324 16.38 -6.03 -8.42
N VAL A 325 17.19 -5.87 -9.48
CA VAL A 325 16.70 -5.83 -10.86
C VAL A 325 15.91 -7.09 -11.21
N GLU A 326 16.45 -8.27 -10.90
CA GLU A 326 15.79 -9.55 -11.16
C GLU A 326 14.45 -9.66 -10.41
N ALA A 327 14.45 -9.42 -9.10
CA ALA A 327 13.23 -9.48 -8.29
C ALA A 327 12.15 -8.46 -8.72
N LEU A 328 12.56 -7.28 -9.19
CA LEU A 328 11.65 -6.25 -9.71
C LEU A 328 11.10 -6.61 -11.09
N HIS A 329 11.89 -7.32 -11.91
CA HIS A 329 11.46 -7.82 -13.22
C HIS A 329 10.41 -8.93 -13.07
N GLU A 330 10.65 -9.88 -12.16
CA GLU A 330 9.70 -10.96 -11.85
C GLU A 330 8.39 -10.45 -11.23
N ALA A 331 8.48 -9.41 -10.39
CA ALA A 331 7.31 -8.72 -9.86
C ALA A 331 6.65 -7.89 -10.97
N THR A 332 5.79 -8.52 -11.76
CA THR A 332 5.06 -7.91 -12.89
C THR A 332 4.42 -6.54 -12.56
N GLU A 333 3.95 -6.36 -11.33
CA GLU A 333 3.33 -5.13 -10.82
C GLU A 333 4.32 -4.00 -10.49
N ASN A 334 5.62 -4.27 -10.58
CA ASN A 334 6.71 -3.34 -10.32
C ASN A 334 7.63 -3.15 -11.53
N ALA A 335 7.59 -4.01 -12.55
CA ALA A 335 8.57 -3.99 -13.65
C ALA A 335 8.77 -2.60 -14.31
N TYR A 336 7.76 -1.73 -14.31
CA TYR A 336 7.85 -0.36 -14.82
C TYR A 336 8.74 0.57 -13.99
N VAL A 337 9.05 0.25 -12.74
CA VAL A 337 10.06 1.00 -11.98
C VAL A 337 11.44 0.89 -12.62
N LEU A 338 11.71 -0.17 -13.39
CA LEU A 338 12.97 -0.36 -14.11
C LEU A 338 13.17 0.66 -15.25
N LEU A 339 12.13 1.40 -15.64
CA LEU A 339 12.30 2.53 -16.57
C LEU A 339 13.22 3.63 -15.98
N HIS A 340 13.42 3.65 -14.67
CA HIS A 340 14.38 4.54 -13.99
C HIS A 340 15.83 4.05 -14.07
N GLN A 341 16.12 2.96 -14.78
CA GLN A 341 17.48 2.63 -15.22
C GLN A 341 17.97 3.55 -16.36
N ASN A 342 17.13 4.47 -16.83
CA ASN A 342 17.51 5.51 -17.76
C ASN A 342 18.70 6.33 -17.19
N PRO A 343 19.81 6.51 -17.93
CA PRO A 343 20.92 7.38 -17.53
C PRO A 343 20.53 8.83 -17.19
N ASP A 344 19.43 9.33 -17.74
CA ASP A 344 18.91 10.68 -17.46
C ASP A 344 18.14 10.77 -16.14
N PHE A 345 17.85 9.63 -15.48
CA PHE A 345 17.19 9.63 -14.19
C PHE A 345 18.18 9.96 -13.07
N GLU A 346 17.93 11.08 -12.37
CA GLU A 346 18.75 11.52 -11.25
C GLU A 346 18.05 11.22 -9.92
N PRO A 347 18.52 10.25 -9.12
CA PRO A 347 17.99 10.01 -7.78
C PRO A 347 18.34 11.16 -6.82
N LEU A 348 17.62 11.24 -5.69
CA LEU A 348 17.82 12.27 -4.68
C LEU A 348 19.27 12.31 -4.19
N ARG A 349 19.92 11.16 -3.98
CA ARG A 349 21.33 11.08 -3.56
C ARG A 349 22.26 11.88 -4.49
N ASP A 350 22.08 11.78 -5.80
CA ASP A 350 22.89 12.51 -6.80
C ASP A 350 22.58 14.01 -6.85
N LEU A 351 21.32 14.38 -6.59
CA LEU A 351 20.93 15.78 -6.47
C LEU A 351 21.54 16.43 -5.23
N LEU A 352 21.62 15.70 -4.11
CA LEU A 352 22.19 16.20 -2.85
C LEU A 352 23.69 16.49 -2.93
N HIS A 353 24.46 15.74 -3.74
CA HIS A 353 25.88 16.02 -3.98
C HIS A 353 26.16 17.38 -4.63
N ARG A 354 25.14 18.01 -5.25
CA ARG A 354 25.25 19.34 -5.89
C ARG A 354 24.79 20.48 -4.99
N VAL A 355 24.30 20.19 -3.79
CA VAL A 355 23.82 21.19 -2.84
C VAL A 355 25.03 21.95 -2.27
N PRO A 356 25.01 23.30 -2.27
CA PRO A 356 26.14 24.08 -1.77
C PRO A 356 26.32 23.91 -0.25
N GLY A 357 27.55 24.00 0.24
CA GLY A 357 27.86 23.91 1.68
C GLY A 357 27.47 25.14 2.51
N GLU A 358 26.80 26.12 1.92
CA GLU A 358 26.36 27.38 2.55
C GLU A 358 25.07 27.20 3.37
N ALA A 359 24.61 28.24 4.08
CA ALA A 359 23.48 28.15 5.00
C ALA A 359 22.21 27.51 4.38
N ALA A 360 21.81 27.95 3.18
CA ALA A 360 20.62 27.43 2.51
C ALA A 360 20.77 25.96 2.10
N GLY A 361 21.96 25.54 1.64
CA GLY A 361 22.21 24.16 1.28
C GLY A 361 22.42 23.24 2.49
N ARG A 362 23.00 23.75 3.59
CA ARG A 362 23.05 23.03 4.88
C ARG A 362 21.66 22.68 5.38
N HIS A 363 20.69 23.57 5.24
CA HIS A 363 19.31 23.29 5.63
C HIS A 363 18.71 22.12 4.82
N VAL A 364 18.97 22.06 3.51
CA VAL A 364 18.56 20.94 2.67
C VAL A 364 19.20 19.63 3.13
N LEU A 365 20.51 19.63 3.41
CA LEU A 365 21.24 18.44 3.85
C LEU A 365 20.74 17.96 5.23
N ASP A 366 20.45 18.87 6.15
CA ASP A 366 19.88 18.54 7.46
C ASP A 366 18.48 17.91 7.32
N ALA A 367 17.62 18.46 6.46
CA ALA A 367 16.29 17.91 6.20
C ALA A 367 16.37 16.53 5.53
N ALA A 368 17.27 16.35 4.55
CA ALA A 368 17.54 15.06 3.93
C ALA A 368 18.07 14.03 4.94
N HIS A 369 18.94 14.45 5.86
CA HIS A 369 19.47 13.58 6.91
C HIS A 369 18.37 13.13 7.88
N ARG A 370 17.46 14.03 8.27
CA ARG A 370 16.28 13.68 9.07
C ARG A 370 15.42 12.63 8.37
N LEU A 371 15.12 12.82 7.08
CA LEU A 371 14.38 11.84 6.29
C LEU A 371 15.09 10.48 6.24
N ASP A 372 16.40 10.46 5.99
CA ASP A 372 17.20 9.23 5.94
C ASP A 372 17.17 8.47 7.28
N GLN A 373 17.29 9.18 8.40
CA GLN A 373 17.19 8.59 9.75
C GLN A 373 15.83 7.94 9.99
N GLU A 374 14.74 8.64 9.67
CA GLU A 374 13.38 8.10 9.87
C GLU A 374 13.11 6.88 8.98
N LEU A 375 13.51 6.93 7.72
CA LEU A 375 13.36 5.80 6.82
C LEU A 375 14.25 4.61 7.21
N TYR A 376 15.46 4.87 7.71
CA TYR A 376 16.33 3.82 8.26
C TYR A 376 15.72 3.19 9.51
N ALA A 377 15.19 3.99 10.43
CA ALA A 377 14.52 3.50 11.63
C ALA A 377 13.35 2.59 11.25
N TRP A 378 12.52 3.02 10.29
CA TRP A 378 11.45 2.19 9.75
C TRP A 378 11.98 0.87 9.16
N ARG A 379 12.96 0.91 8.25
CA ARG A 379 13.54 -0.29 7.62
C ARG A 379 14.12 -1.26 8.65
N LYS A 380 14.82 -0.74 9.67
CA LYS A 380 15.39 -1.53 10.77
C LYS A 380 14.31 -2.21 11.61
N ILE A 381 13.24 -1.49 11.95
CA ILE A 381 12.10 -2.06 12.68
C ILE A 381 11.39 -3.11 11.82
N HIS A 382 11.21 -2.85 10.53
CA HIS A 382 10.61 -3.79 9.57
C HIS A 382 11.42 -5.07 9.44
N TYR A 383 12.74 -4.96 9.32
CA TYR A 383 13.62 -6.13 9.39
C TYR A 383 13.46 -6.89 10.71
N GLY A 384 13.42 -6.19 11.86
CA GLY A 384 13.19 -6.80 13.16
C GLY A 384 11.83 -7.50 13.29
N VAL A 385 10.78 -6.95 12.66
CA VAL A 385 9.46 -7.59 12.54
C VAL A 385 9.61 -8.87 11.73
N ALA A 386 10.20 -8.82 10.53
CA ALA A 386 10.38 -10.00 9.70
C ALA A 386 11.15 -11.12 10.43
N VAL A 387 12.24 -10.79 11.14
CA VAL A 387 13.00 -11.76 11.95
C VAL A 387 12.16 -12.35 13.09
N ARG A 388 11.27 -11.57 13.70
CA ARG A 388 10.43 -12.02 14.82
C ARG A 388 9.29 -12.93 14.37
N TYR A 389 8.61 -12.59 13.27
CA TYR A 389 7.37 -13.25 12.85
C TYR A 389 7.58 -14.35 11.81
N LEU A 390 8.74 -14.40 11.15
CA LEU A 390 9.04 -15.46 10.19
C LEU A 390 9.93 -16.52 10.85
N PRO A 391 9.58 -17.82 10.73
CA PRO A 391 10.47 -18.90 11.10
C PRO A 391 11.85 -18.76 10.45
N GLN A 392 12.92 -19.00 11.20
CA GLN A 392 14.31 -18.82 10.76
C GLN A 392 14.66 -19.59 9.48
N GLN A 393 13.95 -20.69 9.19
CA GLN A 393 14.15 -21.56 8.03
C GLN A 393 13.13 -21.35 6.91
N SER A 394 12.17 -20.43 7.06
CA SER A 394 11.16 -20.22 6.02
C SER A 394 11.63 -19.22 4.97
N THR A 395 11.53 -19.60 3.70
CA THR A 395 11.57 -18.67 2.58
C THR A 395 10.42 -17.66 2.70
N GLY A 396 10.65 -16.42 2.27
CA GLY A 396 9.61 -15.39 2.27
C GLY A 396 8.48 -15.75 1.31
N SER A 397 7.24 -15.35 1.62
CA SER A 397 6.04 -15.62 0.82
C SER A 397 6.14 -15.16 -0.63
N GLY A 398 6.95 -14.14 -0.92
CA GLY A 398 7.12 -13.57 -2.26
C GLY A 398 8.21 -14.20 -3.13
N GLY A 399 8.74 -15.38 -2.77
CA GLY A 399 9.85 -16.01 -3.51
C GLY A 399 11.24 -15.45 -3.17
N THR A 400 11.31 -14.36 -2.41
CA THR A 400 12.57 -13.88 -1.80
C THR A 400 12.95 -14.75 -0.60
N SER A 401 14.23 -14.75 -0.21
CA SER A 401 14.71 -15.47 0.99
C SER A 401 14.09 -15.01 2.32
N GLY A 402 13.25 -13.97 2.34
CA GLY A 402 12.54 -13.48 3.53
C GLY A 402 13.37 -12.46 4.30
N ALA A 403 13.66 -12.72 5.57
CA ALA A 403 14.50 -11.84 6.40
C ALA A 403 15.91 -11.58 5.82
N PRO A 404 16.62 -12.55 5.21
CA PRO A 404 17.90 -12.29 4.53
C PRO A 404 17.78 -11.27 3.39
N TYR A 405 16.72 -11.28 2.59
CA TYR A 405 16.49 -10.26 1.57
C TYR A 405 16.40 -8.86 2.19
N LEU A 406 15.59 -8.70 3.26
CA LEU A 406 15.49 -7.42 3.96
C LEU A 406 16.82 -7.01 4.62
N ARG A 407 17.62 -7.97 5.09
CA ARG A 407 18.95 -7.73 5.67
C ARG A 407 19.88 -7.02 4.69
N SER A 408 19.83 -7.36 3.40
CA SER A 408 20.69 -6.77 2.38
C SER A 408 20.38 -5.30 2.10
N PHE A 409 19.12 -4.85 2.28
CA PHE A 409 18.69 -3.52 1.83
C PHE A 409 18.29 -2.55 2.95
N TYR A 410 18.10 -3.01 4.19
CA TYR A 410 17.73 -2.08 5.28
C TYR A 410 18.83 -1.06 5.58
N GLN A 411 20.08 -1.41 5.27
CA GLN A 411 21.28 -0.60 5.45
C GLN A 411 21.54 0.37 4.30
N ASP A 412 20.69 0.38 3.26
CA ASP A 412 20.83 1.36 2.19
C ASP A 412 20.45 2.75 2.74
N ARG A 413 21.36 3.71 2.63
CA ARG A 413 21.26 5.05 3.27
C ARG A 413 21.61 6.17 2.28
N LEU A 414 21.12 7.38 2.54
CA LEU A 414 21.63 8.58 1.87
C LEU A 414 22.97 9.04 2.49
N PHE A 415 23.11 8.87 3.81
CA PHE A 415 24.24 9.36 4.59
C PHE A 415 24.90 8.23 5.38
N ASP A 416 26.21 8.37 5.63
CA ASP A 416 26.94 7.56 6.60
C ASP A 416 26.69 8.06 8.05
N ALA A 417 27.22 7.35 9.04
CA ALA A 417 27.07 7.66 10.46
C ALA A 417 27.66 9.03 10.84
N ASP A 418 28.70 9.48 10.14
CA ASP A 418 29.34 10.79 10.30
C ASP A 418 28.64 11.92 9.53
N ARG A 419 27.48 11.62 8.92
CA ARG A 419 26.67 12.52 8.07
C ARG A 419 27.32 12.88 6.73
N THR A 420 28.35 12.17 6.29
CA THR A 420 28.82 12.29 4.92
C THR A 420 27.81 11.67 3.95
N LEU A 421 27.60 12.30 2.78
CA LEU A 421 26.76 11.73 1.73
C LEU A 421 27.48 10.52 1.13
N LEU A 422 26.79 9.38 1.10
CA LEU A 422 27.34 8.19 0.47
C LEU A 422 27.41 8.38 -1.06
N PRO A 423 28.39 7.77 -1.74
CA PRO A 423 28.41 7.76 -3.19
C PRO A 423 27.20 6.98 -3.73
N GLN A 424 26.77 7.32 -4.93
CA GLN A 424 25.76 6.54 -5.66
C GLN A 424 26.30 5.15 -5.97
N HIS A 425 25.43 4.13 -5.91
CA HIS A 425 25.76 2.83 -6.48
C HIS A 425 26.01 3.05 -7.97
N ARG A 426 27.27 2.97 -8.41
CA ARG A 426 27.57 3.02 -9.84
C ARG A 426 26.84 1.85 -10.48
N SER A 427 25.76 2.13 -11.20
CA SER A 427 25.07 1.10 -11.94
C SER A 427 26.08 0.53 -12.93
N ALA A 428 26.30 -0.79 -12.88
CA ALA A 428 26.89 -1.47 -14.02
C ALA A 428 26.06 -1.07 -15.25
N THR A 429 26.69 -0.91 -16.41
CA THR A 429 26.02 -0.59 -17.67
C THR A 429 24.92 -1.63 -17.90
N THR A 430 23.68 -1.34 -17.50
CA THR A 430 22.59 -2.30 -17.59
C THR A 430 22.05 -2.24 -19.02
N ALA A 431 21.89 -3.42 -19.62
CA ALA A 431 21.19 -3.57 -20.89
C ALA A 431 19.84 -2.82 -20.82
N ALA A 432 19.43 -2.20 -21.93
CA ALA A 432 18.15 -1.52 -21.99
C ALA A 432 17.02 -2.48 -21.53
N PRO A 433 16.04 -1.99 -20.75
CA PRO A 433 14.97 -2.85 -20.25
C PRO A 433 14.27 -3.58 -21.41
N ASP A 434 13.90 -4.84 -21.19
CA ASP A 434 13.33 -5.70 -22.21
C ASP A 434 12.17 -5.05 -22.97
N ALA A 435 11.99 -5.43 -24.24
CA ALA A 435 10.92 -4.90 -25.09
C ALA A 435 9.52 -5.07 -24.46
N TRP A 436 9.30 -6.11 -23.65
CA TRP A 436 8.00 -6.35 -23.00
C TRP A 436 7.69 -5.32 -21.91
N VAL A 437 8.70 -4.83 -21.17
CA VAL A 437 8.53 -3.73 -20.19
C VAL A 437 8.09 -2.46 -20.92
N ARG A 438 8.66 -2.22 -22.11
CA ARG A 438 8.36 -1.06 -22.96
C ARG A 438 7.04 -1.17 -23.74
N ALA A 439 6.57 -2.39 -24.04
CA ALA A 439 5.36 -2.66 -24.84
C ALA A 439 4.05 -2.71 -24.03
N ARG A 440 4.12 -2.58 -22.69
CA ARG A 440 2.95 -2.53 -21.80
C ARG A 440 2.25 -1.16 -21.55
N PRO A 441 2.42 -0.05 -22.33
CA PRO A 441 1.70 1.20 -22.06
C PRO A 441 0.17 1.06 -21.97
N ALA A 442 -0.39 -0.02 -22.52
CA ALA A 442 -1.83 -0.31 -22.51
C ALA A 442 -2.39 -0.86 -21.17
N LEU A 443 -1.57 -1.27 -20.20
CA LEU A 443 -2.03 -1.88 -18.94
C LEU A 443 -1.34 -1.32 -17.68
N SER A 444 -0.67 -0.17 -17.79
CA SER A 444 -0.03 0.48 -16.65
C SER A 444 -1.08 0.86 -15.58
N PRO A 445 -0.84 0.61 -14.28
CA PRO A 445 -1.70 1.06 -13.19
C PRO A 445 -1.77 2.59 -13.03
N PHE A 446 -1.03 3.33 -13.87
CA PHE A 446 -1.10 4.79 -14.03
C PHE A 446 -2.13 5.27 -15.08
N ASN A 447 -3.01 4.40 -15.60
CA ASN A 447 -4.24 4.79 -16.34
C ASN A 447 -5.53 4.28 -15.66
#